data_AF-A0A249PB79-F1
#
_entry.id   AF-A0A249PB79-F1
#
_cell.length_a   1.000
_cell.length_b   1.000
_cell.length_c   1.000
_cell.angle_alpha   90.00
_cell.angle_beta   90.00
_cell.angle_gamma   90.00
#
_symmetry.space_group_name_H-M   'P 1'
#
loop_
_entity.id
_entity.type
_entity.pdbx_description
1 polymer ?
#
loop_
_entity_poly.entity_id
_entity_poly.type
_entity_poly.pdbx_seq_one_letter_code
_entity_poly.pdbx_strand_id
1 'polypeptide(L)'
;MNKDDSHDIKRELTVGEVAERSGVAVSTLHFYETKGLIRSNRSRGNQRRYPRGVLRRVAVIKVAQRTGIPLSEIQSALSVLPEDRPLTVEDWGRLSKTWRQQLDERIAKLTALRDQLTGCIGCGCLSMRDCPLRNPYDVLGSEGAGPRLIEATDGTGEPETG
;
A
#
# COMPACT_ATOMS: atom_id res chain seq x y z
N MET A 1 -10.96 -35.36 6.31
CA MET A 1 -10.60 -34.29 7.25
C MET A 1 -10.14 -34.96 8.53
N ASN A 2 -8.84 -34.94 8.84
CA ASN A 2 -8.30 -35.70 9.98
C ASN A 2 -8.48 -34.91 11.28
N LYS A 3 -8.69 -35.63 12.38
CA LYS A 3 -8.90 -35.10 13.75
C LYS A 3 -7.72 -34.24 14.25
N ASP A 4 -6.55 -34.41 13.63
CA ASP A 4 -5.29 -33.72 13.94
C ASP A 4 -5.26 -32.25 13.48
N ASP A 5 -5.97 -31.92 12.40
CA ASP A 5 -6.02 -30.55 11.87
C ASP A 5 -6.74 -29.57 12.81
N SER A 6 -7.62 -30.09 13.68
CA SER A 6 -8.47 -29.30 14.57
C SER A 6 -7.72 -28.72 15.78
N HIS A 7 -6.64 -29.38 16.23
CA HIS A 7 -5.80 -28.89 17.34
C HIS A 7 -4.85 -27.78 16.88
N ASP A 8 -4.41 -27.81 15.61
CA ASP A 8 -3.52 -26.79 15.05
C ASP A 8 -4.23 -25.44 14.82
N ILE A 9 -5.54 -25.45 14.53
CA ILE A 9 -6.33 -24.23 14.27
C ILE A 9 -6.37 -23.29 15.49
N LYS A 10 -6.21 -23.81 16.72
CA LYS A 10 -6.21 -22.99 17.95
C LYS A 10 -4.83 -22.55 18.42
N ARG A 11 -3.75 -23.06 17.83
CA ARG A 11 -2.38 -22.75 18.27
C ARG A 11 -1.94 -21.38 17.76
N GLU A 12 -1.36 -20.58 18.66
CA GLU A 12 -0.64 -19.36 18.27
C GLU A 12 0.63 -19.69 17.48
N LEU A 13 0.93 -18.90 16.47
CA LEU A 13 2.05 -19.10 15.56
C LEU A 13 3.32 -18.42 16.11
N THR A 14 4.45 -19.07 15.93
CA THR A 14 5.77 -18.45 16.10
C THR A 14 6.02 -17.42 14.99
N VAL A 15 6.97 -16.52 15.21
CA VAL A 15 7.36 -15.54 14.19
C VAL A 15 7.88 -16.20 12.91
N GLY A 16 8.57 -17.35 13.03
CA GLY A 16 9.08 -18.12 11.89
C GLY A 16 7.94 -18.71 11.05
N GLU A 17 6.95 -19.33 11.69
CA GLU A 17 5.77 -19.86 11.01
C GLU A 17 4.97 -18.77 10.30
N VAL A 18 4.82 -17.58 10.92
CA VAL A 18 4.16 -16.45 10.26
C VAL A 18 4.97 -15.98 9.07
N ALA A 19 6.29 -15.83 9.20
CA ALA A 19 7.18 -15.38 8.13
C ALA A 19 7.12 -16.31 6.92
N GLU A 20 7.25 -17.62 7.16
CA GLU A 20 7.16 -18.67 6.14
C GLU A 20 5.81 -18.64 5.43
N ARG A 21 4.70 -18.69 6.19
CA ARG A 21 3.35 -18.80 5.61
C ARG A 21 2.87 -17.52 4.92
N SER A 22 3.34 -16.36 5.35
CA SER A 22 2.98 -15.08 4.72
C SER A 22 3.99 -14.62 3.66
N GLY A 23 5.12 -15.32 3.52
CA GLY A 23 6.19 -14.97 2.58
C GLY A 23 6.73 -13.57 2.81
N VAL A 24 6.97 -13.21 4.08
CA VAL A 24 7.65 -11.96 4.47
C VAL A 24 8.78 -12.29 5.44
N ALA A 25 9.81 -11.44 5.48
CA ALA A 25 10.89 -11.63 6.43
C ALA A 25 10.41 -11.42 7.87
N VAL A 26 11.08 -12.07 8.83
CA VAL A 26 10.86 -11.82 10.27
C VAL A 26 11.05 -10.34 10.62
N SER A 27 12.03 -9.67 10.00
CA SER A 27 12.25 -8.22 10.16
C SER A 27 11.03 -7.41 9.70
N THR A 28 10.36 -7.82 8.62
CA THR A 28 9.11 -7.19 8.16
C THR A 28 7.99 -7.35 9.19
N LEU A 29 7.86 -8.52 9.83
CA LEU A 29 6.88 -8.73 10.90
C LEU A 29 7.16 -7.83 12.11
N HIS A 30 8.43 -7.75 12.54
CA HIS A 30 8.81 -6.82 13.62
C HIS A 30 8.55 -5.36 13.25
N PHE A 31 8.80 -5.00 11.99
CA PHE A 31 8.52 -3.66 11.49
C PHE A 31 7.01 -3.36 11.50
N TYR A 32 6.17 -4.27 11.00
CA TYR A 32 4.71 -4.13 11.08
C TYR A 32 4.21 -4.04 12.52
N GLU A 33 4.78 -4.82 13.43
CA GLU A 33 4.44 -4.72 14.85
C GLU A 33 4.83 -3.36 15.45
N THR A 34 6.02 -2.85 15.12
CA THR A 34 6.48 -1.52 15.56
C THR A 34 5.60 -0.40 15.02
N LYS A 35 5.02 -0.58 13.82
CA LYS A 35 4.05 0.34 13.22
C LYS A 35 2.60 0.10 13.69
N GLY A 36 2.37 -0.82 14.63
CA GLY A 36 1.03 -1.12 15.15
C GLY A 36 0.10 -1.82 14.15
N LEU A 37 0.63 -2.32 13.04
CA LEU A 37 -0.15 -2.98 12.00
C LEU A 37 -0.53 -4.42 12.36
N ILE A 38 0.29 -5.07 13.19
CA ILE A 38 0.05 -6.40 13.76
C ILE A 38 0.45 -6.40 15.23
N ARG A 39 -0.03 -7.39 16.00
CA ARG A 39 0.32 -7.54 17.41
C ARG A 39 0.73 -8.98 17.71
N SER A 40 1.69 -9.14 18.63
CA SER A 40 2.05 -10.43 19.20
C SER A 40 1.72 -10.48 20.69
N ASN A 41 1.48 -11.68 21.19
CA ASN A 41 1.52 -12.04 22.60
C ASN A 41 2.92 -12.54 22.95
N ARG A 42 3.25 -12.51 24.25
CA ARG A 42 4.48 -13.09 24.78
C ARG A 42 4.17 -14.43 25.43
N SER A 43 4.91 -15.47 25.04
CA SER A 43 4.86 -16.76 25.73
C SER A 43 5.54 -16.67 27.10
N ARG A 44 5.41 -17.72 27.93
CA ARG A 44 6.14 -17.84 29.20
C ARG A 44 7.66 -17.73 29.06
N GLY A 45 8.21 -18.09 27.90
CA GLY A 45 9.64 -17.93 27.57
C GLY A 45 9.99 -16.62 26.88
N ASN A 46 9.14 -15.58 26.99
CA ASN A 46 9.28 -14.26 26.37
C ASN A 46 9.37 -14.26 24.82
N GLN A 47 9.00 -15.36 24.17
CA GLN A 47 8.97 -15.45 22.70
C GLN A 47 7.68 -14.85 22.16
N ARG A 48 7.77 -14.14 21.02
CA ARG A 48 6.59 -13.65 20.29
C ARG A 48 5.74 -14.81 19.79
N ARG A 49 4.43 -14.66 19.97
CA ARG A 49 3.39 -15.57 19.49
C ARG A 49 2.28 -14.75 18.85
N TYR A 50 1.80 -15.21 17.71
CA TYR A 50 0.81 -14.48 16.94
C TYR A 50 -0.48 -15.27 16.82
N PRO A 51 -1.65 -14.64 16.97
CA PRO A 51 -2.91 -15.28 16.65
C PRO A 51 -2.96 -15.60 15.15
N ARG A 52 -3.62 -16.71 14.75
CA ARG A 52 -3.68 -17.10 13.32
C ARG A 52 -4.29 -16.02 12.42
N GLY A 53 -5.16 -15.18 12.96
CA GLY A 53 -5.73 -14.01 12.27
C GLY A 53 -4.68 -13.04 11.72
N VAL A 54 -3.46 -13.04 12.27
CA VAL A 54 -2.34 -12.23 11.77
C VAL A 54 -2.04 -12.51 10.30
N LEU A 55 -2.17 -13.76 9.84
CA LEU A 55 -1.86 -14.13 8.46
C LEU A 55 -2.77 -13.40 7.48
N ARG A 56 -4.06 -13.27 7.83
CA ARG A 56 -5.01 -12.50 7.02
C ARG A 56 -4.66 -11.02 7.02
N ARG A 57 -4.26 -10.46 8.17
CA ARG A 57 -3.86 -9.05 8.28
C ARG A 57 -2.60 -8.77 7.45
N VAL A 58 -1.59 -9.63 7.51
CA VAL A 58 -0.38 -9.52 6.68
C VAL A 58 -0.72 -9.65 5.20
N ALA A 59 -1.61 -10.57 4.80
CA ALA A 59 -2.04 -10.70 3.42
C ALA A 59 -2.70 -9.40 2.90
N VAL A 60 -3.57 -8.79 3.70
CA VAL A 60 -4.23 -7.51 3.38
C VAL A 60 -3.21 -6.38 3.21
N ILE A 61 -2.23 -6.26 4.12
CA ILE A 61 -1.15 -5.27 4.02
C ILE A 61 -0.36 -5.48 2.71
N LYS A 62 0.00 -6.72 2.36
CA LYS A 62 0.74 -7.00 1.12
C LYS A 62 -0.05 -6.66 -0.13
N VAL A 63 -1.35 -6.92 -0.15
CA VAL A 63 -2.19 -6.58 -1.30
C VAL A 63 -2.25 -5.07 -1.49
N ALA A 64 -2.48 -4.30 -0.42
CA ALA A 64 -2.51 -2.84 -0.49
C ALA A 64 -1.16 -2.24 -0.92
N GLN A 65 -0.04 -2.76 -0.41
CA GLN A 65 1.29 -2.31 -0.86
C GLN A 65 1.51 -2.58 -2.36
N ARG A 66 1.03 -3.72 -2.88
CA ARG A 66 1.14 -4.05 -4.31
C ARG A 66 0.30 -3.13 -5.19
N THR A 67 -0.77 -2.53 -4.68
CA THR A 67 -1.54 -1.51 -5.41
C THR A 67 -0.90 -0.13 -5.34
N GLY A 68 0.27 0.01 -4.70
CA GLY A 68 1.01 1.27 -4.60
C GLY A 68 0.59 2.17 -3.45
N ILE A 69 -0.16 1.62 -2.48
CA ILE A 69 -0.69 2.39 -1.35
C ILE A 69 0.39 2.51 -0.28
N PRO A 70 0.67 3.72 0.22
CA PRO A 70 1.69 3.93 1.23
C PRO A 70 1.30 3.27 2.55
N LEU A 71 2.29 2.82 3.30
CA LEU A 71 2.07 2.10 4.55
C LEU A 71 1.33 2.93 5.60
N SER A 72 1.50 4.26 5.59
CA SER A 72 0.78 5.20 6.44
C SER A 72 -0.73 5.16 6.20
N GLU A 73 -1.17 5.13 4.94
CA GLU A 73 -2.59 5.00 4.61
C GLU A 73 -3.14 3.63 4.99
N ILE A 74 -2.36 2.57 4.78
CA ILE A 74 -2.72 1.21 5.25
C ILE A 74 -2.89 1.21 6.77
N GLN A 75 -2.01 1.89 7.51
CA GLN A 75 -2.10 2.03 8.96
C GLN A 75 -3.38 2.76 9.37
N SER A 76 -3.68 3.90 8.75
CA SER A 76 -4.90 4.68 9.01
C SER A 76 -6.17 3.88 8.69
N ALA A 77 -6.16 3.10 7.61
CA ALA A 77 -7.31 2.29 7.22
C ALA A 77 -7.51 1.08 8.16
N LEU A 78 -6.43 0.50 8.70
CA LEU A 78 -6.49 -0.62 9.63
C LEU A 78 -6.71 -0.22 11.09
N SER A 79 -6.44 1.03 11.48
CA SER A 79 -6.60 1.52 12.85
C SER A 79 -8.06 1.69 13.27
N VAL A 80 -8.96 1.87 12.30
CA VAL A 80 -10.42 1.97 12.54
C VAL A 80 -11.10 0.62 12.71
N LEU A 81 -10.37 -0.48 12.52
CA LEU A 81 -10.91 -1.84 12.60
C LEU A 81 -10.61 -2.48 13.96
N PRO A 82 -11.53 -3.29 14.50
CA PRO A 82 -11.29 -4.02 15.74
C PRO A 82 -10.03 -4.88 15.66
N GLU A 83 -9.22 -4.86 16.73
CA GLU A 83 -7.97 -5.63 16.82
C GLU A 83 -8.17 -7.01 17.47
N ASP A 84 -9.27 -7.20 18.19
CA ASP A 84 -9.60 -8.40 18.97
C ASP A 84 -10.18 -9.54 18.13
N ARG A 85 -10.52 -9.28 16.86
CA ARG A 85 -11.01 -10.27 15.92
C ARG A 85 -10.24 -10.27 14.59
N PRO A 86 -10.24 -11.41 13.87
CA PRO A 86 -9.77 -11.43 12.49
C PRO A 86 -10.57 -10.48 11.59
N LEU A 87 -9.92 -9.98 10.53
CA LEU A 87 -10.58 -9.23 9.47
C LEU A 87 -11.71 -10.06 8.84
N THR A 88 -12.88 -9.44 8.66
CA THR A 88 -14.06 -10.02 8.02
C THR A 88 -14.12 -9.64 6.54
N VAL A 89 -15.07 -10.25 5.83
CA VAL A 89 -15.36 -9.92 4.43
C VAL A 89 -15.87 -8.48 4.29
N GLU A 90 -16.63 -7.99 5.27
CA GLU A 90 -17.12 -6.61 5.29
C GLU A 90 -15.99 -5.60 5.46
N ASP A 91 -15.05 -5.87 6.38
CA ASP A 91 -13.85 -5.03 6.54
C ASP A 91 -13.08 -4.96 5.23
N TRP A 92 -12.86 -6.13 4.60
CA TRP A 92 -12.19 -6.21 3.30
C TRP A 92 -12.94 -5.43 2.22
N GLY A 93 -14.26 -5.54 2.15
CA GLY A 93 -15.10 -4.80 1.20
C GLY A 93 -14.95 -3.29 1.33
N ARG A 94 -14.86 -2.78 2.56
CA ARG A 94 -14.63 -1.35 2.83
C ARG A 94 -13.23 -0.92 2.39
N LEU A 95 -12.19 -1.63 2.84
CA LEU A 95 -10.79 -1.32 2.51
C LEU A 95 -10.53 -1.36 1.00
N SER A 96 -10.90 -2.47 0.37
CA SER A 96 -10.66 -2.72 -1.04
C SER A 96 -11.39 -1.74 -1.96
N LYS A 97 -12.54 -1.19 -1.55
CA LYS A 97 -13.24 -0.16 -2.32
C LYS A 97 -12.40 1.11 -2.44
N THR A 98 -11.88 1.60 -1.32
CA THR A 98 -11.00 2.79 -1.30
C THR A 98 -9.73 2.54 -2.09
N TRP A 99 -9.09 1.39 -1.88
CA TRP A 99 -7.85 1.03 -2.55
C TRP A 99 -8.01 0.82 -4.05
N ARG A 100 -9.15 0.29 -4.49
CA ARG A 100 -9.49 0.20 -5.92
C ARG A 100 -9.60 1.58 -6.55
N GLN A 101 -10.26 2.53 -5.89
CA GLN A 101 -10.38 3.90 -6.42
C GLN A 101 -9.01 4.55 -6.60
N GLN A 102 -8.13 4.45 -5.60
CA GLN A 102 -6.75 4.96 -5.70
C GLN A 102 -5.95 4.28 -6.82
N LEU A 103 -6.12 2.97 -6.99
CA LEU A 103 -5.48 2.22 -8.08
C LEU A 103 -6.00 2.67 -9.45
N ASP A 104 -7.31 2.85 -9.60
CA ASP A 104 -7.94 3.32 -10.84
C ASP A 104 -7.46 4.74 -11.21
N GLU A 105 -7.36 5.65 -10.24
CA GLU A 105 -6.80 6.99 -10.43
C GLU A 105 -5.35 6.93 -10.89
N ARG A 106 -4.54 6.07 -10.27
CA ARG A 106 -3.13 5.89 -10.66
C ARG A 106 -2.98 5.27 -12.05
N ILE A 107 -3.84 4.33 -12.42
CA ILE A 107 -3.89 3.76 -13.77
C ILE A 107 -4.24 4.84 -14.79
N ALA A 108 -5.23 5.70 -14.50
CA ALA A 108 -5.63 6.78 -15.39
C ALA A 108 -4.49 7.77 -15.63
N LYS A 109 -3.79 8.19 -14.56
CA LYS A 109 -2.62 9.08 -14.64
C LYS A 109 -1.48 8.45 -15.44
N LEU A 110 -1.13 7.20 -15.15
CA LEU A 110 -0.07 6.49 -15.88
C LEU A 110 -0.41 6.26 -17.36
N THR A 111 -1.69 6.02 -17.65
CA THR A 111 -2.20 5.90 -19.02
C THR A 111 -2.09 7.23 -19.76
N ALA A 112 -2.52 8.34 -19.16
CA ALA A 112 -2.39 9.67 -19.74
C ALA A 112 -0.91 10.03 -20.00
N LEU A 113 -0.03 9.75 -19.03
CA LEU A 113 1.41 9.98 -19.19
C LEU A 113 2.01 9.15 -20.33
N ARG A 114 1.68 7.86 -20.42
CA ARG A 114 2.11 6.98 -21.52
C ARG A 114 1.67 7.53 -22.88
N ASP A 115 0.43 7.98 -22.98
CA ASP A 115 -0.14 8.46 -24.23
C ASP A 115 0.50 9.80 -24.65
N GLN A 116 0.77 10.70 -23.68
CA GLN A 116 1.51 11.94 -23.91
C GLN A 116 2.97 11.71 -24.32
N LEU A 117 3.66 10.72 -23.73
CA LEU A 117 5.03 10.35 -24.12
C LEU A 117 5.10 9.90 -25.58
N THR A 118 4.07 9.19 -26.06
CA THR A 118 4.00 8.73 -27.45
C THR A 118 3.86 9.90 -28.43
N GLY A 119 3.10 10.93 -28.06
CA GLY A 119 2.91 12.14 -28.89
C GLY A 119 4.20 12.91 -29.18
N CYS A 120 5.13 12.96 -28.23
CA CYS A 120 6.40 13.68 -28.38
C CYS A 120 7.49 12.88 -29.11
N ILE A 121 7.43 11.54 -29.05
CA ILE A 121 8.46 10.65 -29.62
C ILE A 121 8.10 10.24 -31.06
N GLY A 122 6.81 10.14 -31.40
CA GLY A 122 6.34 9.59 -32.69
C GLY A 122 6.71 10.39 -33.95
N CYS A 123 7.06 11.67 -33.84
CA CYS A 123 7.49 12.49 -34.98
C CYS A 123 8.93 12.18 -35.44
N GLY A 124 9.78 11.59 -34.59
CA GLY A 124 11.22 11.45 -34.85
C GLY A 124 12.00 12.78 -34.88
N CYS A 125 11.33 13.91 -34.63
CA CYS A 125 11.91 15.25 -34.72
C CYS A 125 12.34 15.85 -33.37
N LEU A 126 11.97 15.26 -32.22
CA LEU A 126 12.25 15.79 -30.87
C LEU A 126 11.95 17.31 -30.76
N SER A 127 10.89 17.78 -31.43
CA SER A 127 10.44 19.18 -31.33
C SER A 127 9.93 19.41 -29.90
N MET A 128 10.82 19.92 -29.04
CA MET A 128 10.47 20.40 -27.71
C MET A 128 9.43 21.54 -27.77
N ARG A 129 9.12 22.12 -28.94
CA ARG A 129 8.16 23.23 -29.01
C ARG A 129 6.74 22.82 -28.68
N ASP A 130 6.34 21.62 -29.09
CA ASP A 130 4.94 21.16 -29.06
C ASP A 130 4.69 20.11 -27.96
N CYS A 131 5.66 19.89 -27.08
CA CYS A 131 5.54 18.93 -26.00
C CYS A 131 4.51 19.43 -24.97
N PRO A 132 3.37 18.73 -24.75
CA PRO A 132 2.34 19.14 -23.79
C PRO A 132 2.84 19.08 -22.33
N LEU A 133 3.98 18.42 -22.08
CA LEU A 133 4.65 18.37 -20.78
C LEU A 133 5.69 19.49 -20.59
N ARG A 134 5.84 20.41 -21.54
CA ARG A 134 6.82 21.50 -21.44
C ARG A 134 6.27 22.65 -20.61
N ASN A 135 7.03 23.05 -19.60
CA ASN A 135 6.84 24.27 -18.81
C ASN A 135 7.99 25.26 -19.12
N PRO A 136 7.91 26.05 -20.23
CA PRO A 136 8.99 26.95 -20.61
C PRO A 136 9.20 28.02 -19.53
N TYR A 137 10.46 28.29 -19.20
CA TYR A 137 10.84 29.31 -18.21
C TYR A 137 10.24 29.09 -16.81
N ASP A 138 9.83 27.85 -16.51
CA ASP A 138 9.27 27.47 -15.22
C ASP A 138 8.07 28.34 -14.78
N VAL A 139 7.20 28.73 -15.72
CA VAL A 139 6.07 29.63 -15.43
C VAL A 139 5.10 29.07 -14.40
N LEU A 140 5.01 27.74 -14.27
CA LEU A 140 4.19 27.07 -13.25
C LEU A 140 4.90 26.90 -11.91
N GLY A 141 6.17 27.30 -11.76
CA GLY A 141 6.91 27.16 -10.51
C GLY A 141 6.31 27.95 -9.34
N SER A 142 5.52 28.98 -9.62
CA SER A 142 4.73 29.71 -8.62
C SER A 142 3.56 28.90 -8.05
N GLU A 143 3.16 27.82 -8.72
CA GLU A 143 2.05 26.95 -8.31
C GLU A 143 2.49 25.80 -7.40
N GLY A 144 3.80 25.60 -7.19
CA GLY A 144 4.35 24.59 -6.29
C GLY A 144 5.65 23.97 -6.79
N ALA A 145 6.23 23.07 -5.98
CA ALA A 145 7.37 22.26 -6.40
C ALA A 145 6.94 21.13 -7.37
N GLY A 146 7.90 20.59 -8.13
CA GLY A 146 7.68 19.39 -8.94
C GLY A 146 7.16 19.65 -10.37
N PRO A 147 6.97 18.58 -11.16
CA PRO A 147 6.46 18.66 -12.53
C PRO A 147 4.97 19.01 -12.57
N ARG A 148 4.66 20.31 -12.44
CA ARG A 148 3.29 20.83 -12.28
C ARG A 148 2.29 20.39 -13.35
N LEU A 149 2.71 20.18 -14.60
CA LEU A 149 1.83 19.68 -15.67
C LEU A 149 1.42 18.21 -15.48
N ILE A 150 2.17 17.44 -14.69
CA ILE A 150 1.85 16.07 -14.30
C ILE A 150 1.08 16.06 -12.96
N GLU A 151 1.39 16.99 -12.05
CA GLU A 151 0.78 17.04 -10.72
C GLU A 151 -0.53 17.85 -10.65
N ALA A 152 -0.78 18.79 -11.56
CA ALA A 152 -2.03 19.55 -11.60
C ALA A 152 -3.23 18.66 -12.00
N THR A 153 -2.99 17.55 -12.71
CA THR A 153 -4.01 16.52 -12.94
C THR A 153 -4.29 15.66 -11.70
N ASP A 154 -3.52 15.85 -10.62
CA ASP A 154 -3.48 14.93 -9.48
C ASP A 154 -4.31 15.38 -8.26
N GLY A 155 -4.97 16.54 -8.31
CA GLY A 155 -6.07 16.91 -7.41
C GLY A 155 -5.78 16.89 -5.90
N THR A 156 -4.51 16.75 -5.49
CA THR A 156 -4.09 16.68 -4.08
C THR A 156 -2.75 17.40 -3.92
N GLY A 157 -2.78 18.72 -4.06
CA GLY A 157 -1.73 19.58 -3.53
C GLY A 157 -1.88 19.65 -2.01
N GLU A 158 -1.26 18.73 -1.28
CA GLU A 158 -0.94 18.98 0.12
C GLU A 158 0.33 19.85 0.18
N PRO A 159 0.32 20.98 0.90
CA PRO A 159 1.49 21.83 1.02
C PRO A 159 2.51 21.15 1.94
N GLU A 160 3.65 20.76 1.38
CA GLU A 160 4.83 20.46 2.18
C GLU A 160 5.25 21.75 2.91
N THR A 161 5.05 21.76 4.23
CA THR A 161 5.43 22.85 5.10
C THR A 161 6.76 22.50 5.77
N GLY A 162 7.78 23.30 5.49
CA GLY A 162 8.92 23.62 6.39
C GLY A 162 10.03 22.58 6.50
#